data_AF-A0A7R7ZKY2-F1
#
_entry.id   AF-A0A7R7ZKY2-F1
#
_cell.length_a   1.000
_cell.length_b   1.000
_cell.length_c   1.000
_cell.angle_alpha   90.00
_cell.angle_beta   90.00
_cell.angle_gamma   90.00
#
_symmetry.space_group_name_H-M   'P 1'
#
loop_
_entity.id
_entity.type
_entity.pdbx_description
1 polymer ?
#
loop_
_entity_poly.entity_id
_entity_poly.type
_entity_poly.pdbx_seq_one_letter_code
_entity_poly.pdbx_strand_id
1 'polypeptide(L)'
;MLNHLKTIYDDPNCVTTAKHQFRQLYMKNSDKFHDFFSEFLYLAAEAGVAEDDWKDELYTKLMTKLQELCISSSIGDGTFQEFSSAVSQTASRLEVINYRTQKNRTFTPNKEMSKGISGTGTTFKKELTPSWSTTPHTSNAERDRLMKEG
;
A
#
# COMPACT_ATOMS: atom_id res chain seq x y z
N MET A 1 20.97 18.72 41.46
CA MET A 1 19.82 17.81 41.56
C MET A 1 19.44 17.20 40.20
N LEU A 2 19.15 17.98 39.15
CA LEU A 2 18.83 17.43 37.82
C LEU A 2 19.90 16.48 37.24
N ASN A 3 21.19 16.83 37.36
CA ASN A 3 22.27 15.98 36.86
C ASN A 3 22.33 14.62 37.57
N HIS A 4 22.01 14.55 38.86
CA HIS A 4 21.97 13.29 39.61
C HIS A 4 20.79 12.42 39.19
N LEU A 5 19.62 13.02 38.93
CA LEU A 5 18.49 12.27 38.38
C LEU A 5 18.82 11.72 37.00
N LYS A 6 19.44 12.53 36.14
CA LYS A 6 19.88 12.10 34.81
C LYS A 6 20.80 10.87 34.89
N THR A 7 21.78 10.86 35.79
CA THR A 7 22.68 9.68 35.94
C THR A 7 21.98 8.42 36.45
N ILE A 8 20.89 8.56 37.22
CA ILE A 8 20.13 7.41 37.78
C ILE A 8 19.13 6.85 36.75
N TYR A 9 18.63 7.71 35.85
CA TYR A 9 17.62 7.34 34.85
C TYR A 9 18.17 7.19 33.42
N ASP A 10 19.39 7.66 33.14
CA ASP A 10 20.06 7.44 31.84
C ASP A 10 20.32 5.93 31.70
N ASP A 11 19.65 5.32 30.73
CA ASP A 11 19.98 3.97 30.28
C ASP A 11 21.35 4.03 29.60
N PRO A 12 22.40 3.40 30.16
CA PRO A 12 23.75 3.43 29.57
C PRO A 12 23.78 2.79 28.18
N ASN A 13 22.77 1.98 27.83
CA ASN A 13 22.65 1.34 26.54
C ASN A 13 21.61 2.00 25.62
N CYS A 14 21.14 3.22 25.92
CA CYS A 14 20.07 3.89 25.17
C CYS A 14 20.35 3.93 23.66
N VAL A 15 21.57 4.28 23.26
CA VAL A 15 21.99 4.33 21.86
C VAL A 15 22.00 2.93 21.22
N THR A 16 22.45 1.91 21.94
CA THR A 16 22.48 0.53 21.44
C THR A 16 21.08 -0.03 21.25
N THR A 17 20.20 0.23 22.22
CA THR A 17 18.77 -0.12 22.17
C THR A 17 18.09 0.62 21.01
N ALA A 18 18.31 1.92 20.86
CA ALA A 18 17.77 2.73 19.78
C ALA A 18 18.24 2.23 18.41
N LYS A 19 19.52 1.90 18.24
CA LYS A 19 20.04 1.30 17.01
C LYS A 19 19.34 -0.03 16.68
N HIS A 20 19.11 -0.87 17.68
CA HIS A 20 18.40 -2.13 17.49
C HIS A 20 16.93 -1.90 17.10
N GLN A 21 16.23 -1.02 17.80
CA GLN A 21 14.85 -0.65 17.49
C GLN A 21 14.74 -0.01 16.10
N PHE A 22 15.63 0.92 15.76
CA PHE A 22 15.67 1.57 14.45
C PHE A 22 15.84 0.56 13.32
N ARG A 23 16.72 -0.44 13.49
CA ARG A 23 16.90 -1.53 12.50
C ARG A 23 15.65 -2.37 12.31
N GLN A 24 14.84 -2.53 13.36
CA GLN A 24 13.59 -3.30 13.31
C GLN A 24 12.38 -2.45 12.91
N LEU A 25 12.52 -1.13 12.86
CA LEU A 25 11.44 -0.23 12.51
C LEU A 25 11.10 -0.35 11.02
N TYR A 26 9.88 -0.80 10.74
CA TYR A 26 9.28 -0.84 9.41
C TYR A 26 7.80 -0.47 9.53
N MET A 27 7.32 0.33 8.58
CA MET A 27 5.92 0.74 8.53
C MET A 27 5.06 -0.46 8.12
N LYS A 28 4.06 -0.81 8.95
CA LYS A 28 3.09 -1.85 8.58
C LYS A 28 1.93 -1.24 7.78
N ASN A 29 1.23 -2.09 7.03
CA ASN A 29 0.07 -1.67 6.22
C ASN A 29 -1.09 -1.09 7.04
N SER A 30 -1.18 -1.43 8.33
CA SER A 30 -2.21 -0.92 9.25
C SER A 30 -1.84 0.41 9.90
N ASP A 31 -0.57 0.78 9.86
CA ASP A 31 -0.05 1.88 10.67
C ASP A 31 -0.27 3.21 9.96
N LYS A 32 -0.51 4.26 10.76
CA LYS A 32 -0.57 5.61 10.23
C LYS A 32 0.83 6.11 9.97
N PHE A 33 1.01 6.78 8.83
CA PHE A 33 2.32 7.31 8.46
C PHE A 33 2.90 8.25 9.51
N HIS A 34 2.08 9.13 10.10
CA HIS A 34 2.56 10.10 11.10
C HIS A 34 3.07 9.44 12.38
N ASP A 35 2.41 8.38 12.84
CA ASP A 35 2.84 7.64 14.04
C ASP A 35 4.19 6.97 13.76
N PHE A 36 4.30 6.24 12.65
CA PHE A 36 5.56 5.63 12.19
C PHE A 36 6.66 6.67 11.98
N PHE A 37 6.37 7.80 11.34
CA PHE A 37 7.35 8.82 11.01
C PHE A 37 7.89 9.52 12.26
N SER A 38 7.04 9.73 13.26
CA SER A 38 7.47 10.27 14.55
C SER A 38 8.43 9.31 15.28
N GLU A 39 8.13 8.01 15.25
CA GLU A 39 8.99 6.97 15.83
C GLU A 39 10.31 6.85 15.06
N PHE A 40 10.26 6.95 13.73
CA PHE A 40 11.44 6.99 12.86
C PHE A 40 12.38 8.13 13.24
N LEU A 41 11.86 9.36 13.35
CA LEU A 41 12.68 10.53 13.69
C LEU A 41 13.29 10.41 15.08
N TYR A 42 12.50 9.95 16.05
CA TYR A 42 12.99 9.74 17.41
C TYR A 42 14.12 8.71 17.45
N LEU A 43 13.92 7.54 16.85
CA LEU A 43 14.91 6.47 16.83
C LEU A 43 16.13 6.81 15.99
N ALA A 44 15.97 7.52 14.87
CA ALA A 44 17.10 7.97 14.03
C ALA A 44 18.02 8.93 14.80
N ALA A 45 17.43 9.89 15.52
CA ALA A 45 18.17 10.82 16.35
C ALA A 45 18.87 10.11 17.52
N GLU A 46 18.17 9.25 18.25
CA GLU A 46 18.72 8.51 19.40
C GLU A 46 19.78 7.48 18.98
N ALA A 47 19.63 6.87 17.81
CA ALA A 47 20.61 5.95 17.24
C ALA A 47 21.84 6.67 16.63
N GLY A 48 21.77 7.99 16.43
CA GLY A 48 22.82 8.79 15.79
C GLY A 48 23.00 8.50 14.30
N VAL A 49 21.90 8.31 13.57
CA VAL A 49 21.92 8.13 12.11
C VAL A 49 22.21 9.47 11.43
N ALA A 50 23.09 9.48 10.43
CA ALA A 50 23.42 10.70 9.69
C ALA A 50 22.20 11.22 8.92
N GLU A 51 21.94 12.53 8.97
CA GLU A 51 20.78 13.15 8.32
C GLU A 51 20.75 12.92 6.80
N ASP A 52 21.92 12.80 6.17
CA ASP A 52 22.06 12.48 4.75
C ASP A 52 21.47 11.09 4.41
N ASP A 53 21.58 10.13 5.34
CA ASP A 53 21.05 8.77 5.18
C ASP A 53 19.54 8.69 5.49
N TRP A 54 18.95 9.70 6.16
CA TRP A 54 17.56 9.62 6.63
C TRP A 54 16.56 9.45 5.50
N LYS A 55 16.85 10.02 4.33
CA LYS A 55 15.96 9.92 3.17
C LYS A 55 15.89 8.48 2.65
N ASP A 56 17.04 7.85 2.50
CA ASP A 56 17.14 6.46 2.02
C ASP A 56 16.64 5.47 3.08
N GLU A 57 16.98 5.69 4.34
CA GLU A 57 16.45 4.92 5.48
C GLU A 57 14.93 5.05 5.60
N LEU A 58 14.38 6.26 5.43
CA LEU A 58 12.93 6.45 5.44
C LEU A 58 12.29 5.65 4.31
N TYR A 59 12.77 5.82 3.07
CA TYR A 59 12.23 5.13 1.90
C TYR A 59 12.22 3.61 2.07
N THR A 60 13.34 3.02 2.49
CA THR A 60 13.47 1.56 2.66
C THR A 60 12.57 0.99 3.77
N LYS A 61 12.21 1.80 4.78
CA LYS A 61 11.34 1.39 5.89
C LYS A 61 9.84 1.61 5.64
N LEU A 62 9.46 2.32 4.57
CA LEU A 62 8.05 2.47 4.20
C LEU A 62 7.42 1.13 3.80
N MET A 63 6.10 1.03 3.92
CA MET A 63 5.37 -0.10 3.35
C MET A 63 5.48 -0.10 1.82
N THR A 64 5.50 -1.29 1.20
CA THR A 64 5.73 -1.48 -0.25
C THR A 64 4.84 -0.61 -1.13
N LYS A 65 3.54 -0.48 -0.77
CA LYS A 65 2.60 0.32 -1.57
C LYS A 65 2.97 1.81 -1.57
N LEU A 66 3.49 2.32 -0.46
CA LEU A 66 3.91 3.71 -0.34
C LEU A 66 5.26 3.94 -1.03
N GLN A 67 6.18 2.96 -0.94
CA GLN A 67 7.43 2.96 -1.71
C GLN A 67 7.15 3.10 -3.21
N GLU A 68 6.27 2.25 -3.76
CA GLU A 68 5.87 2.27 -5.17
C GLU A 68 5.37 3.64 -5.65
N LEU A 69 4.61 4.34 -4.81
CA LEU A 69 4.05 5.65 -5.15
C LEU A 69 5.05 6.79 -5.02
N CYS A 70 6.12 6.60 -4.23
CA CYS A 70 7.11 7.62 -3.92
C CYS A 70 8.48 7.36 -4.58
N ILE A 71 8.63 6.35 -5.46
CA ILE A 71 9.88 6.03 -6.17
C ILE A 71 10.47 7.26 -6.89
N SER A 72 9.62 8.02 -7.59
CA SER A 72 10.08 9.20 -8.32
C SER A 72 10.59 10.29 -7.38
N SER A 73 9.95 10.45 -6.22
CA SER A 73 10.35 11.42 -5.19
C SER A 73 11.61 10.99 -4.43
N SER A 74 11.88 9.68 -4.29
CA SER A 74 13.09 9.20 -3.62
C SER A 74 14.34 9.38 -4.48
N ILE A 75 14.23 9.16 -5.80
CA ILE A 75 15.37 9.26 -6.74
C ILE A 75 15.76 10.72 -7.01
N GLY A 76 14.84 11.67 -6.90
CA GLY A 76 15.15 13.08 -7.15
C GLY A 76 16.12 13.66 -6.12
N ASP A 77 16.92 14.66 -6.50
CA ASP A 77 17.92 15.34 -5.65
C ASP A 77 17.31 16.25 -4.56
N GLY A 78 16.04 16.05 -4.22
CA GLY A 78 15.32 16.82 -3.22
C GLY A 78 15.79 16.52 -1.79
N THR A 79 15.54 17.49 -0.91
CA THR A 79 15.85 17.42 0.53
C THR A 79 15.00 16.38 1.25
N PHE A 80 15.44 15.94 2.43
CA PHE A 80 14.65 15.05 3.30
C PHE A 80 13.26 15.62 3.63
N GLN A 81 13.14 16.94 3.82
CA GLN A 81 11.87 17.60 4.11
C GLN A 81 10.90 17.55 2.94
N GLU A 82 11.39 17.77 1.72
CA GLU A 82 10.58 17.65 0.51
C GLU A 82 10.09 16.22 0.30
N PHE A 83 11.00 15.24 0.48
CA PHE A 83 10.65 13.83 0.37
C PHE A 83 9.63 13.39 1.42
N SER A 84 9.87 13.68 2.71
CA SER A 84 8.94 13.31 3.80
C SER A 84 7.58 13.99 3.65
N SER A 85 7.53 15.24 3.18
CA SER A 85 6.28 15.92 2.84
C SER A 85 5.52 15.23 1.69
N ALA A 86 6.22 14.83 0.63
CA ALA A 86 5.62 14.10 -0.49
C ALA A 86 5.07 12.74 -0.05
N VAL A 87 5.81 12.01 0.79
CA VAL A 87 5.38 10.74 1.38
C VAL A 87 4.15 10.95 2.27
N SER A 88 4.13 11.98 3.12
CA SER A 88 3.00 12.31 4.00
C SER A 88 1.72 12.59 3.19
N GLN A 89 1.82 13.39 2.13
CA GLN A 89 0.68 13.68 1.25
C GLN A 89 0.18 12.42 0.53
N THR A 90 1.10 11.59 0.07
CA THR A 90 0.78 10.33 -0.61
C THR A 90 0.09 9.35 0.34
N ALA A 91 0.61 9.19 1.56
CA ALA A 91 0.01 8.35 2.59
C ALA A 91 -1.40 8.81 2.95
N SER A 92 -1.60 10.13 3.12
CA SER A 92 -2.90 10.72 3.43
C SER A 92 -3.92 10.43 2.32
N ARG A 93 -3.52 10.58 1.05
CA ARG A 93 -4.37 10.25 -0.11
C ARG A 93 -4.68 8.76 -0.18
N LEU A 94 -3.69 7.91 0.11
CA LEU A 94 -3.85 6.46 0.11
C LEU A 94 -4.84 6.00 1.19
N GLU A 95 -4.81 6.60 2.38
CA GLU A 95 -5.77 6.33 3.46
C GLU A 95 -7.20 6.67 3.02
N VAL A 96 -7.42 7.83 2.39
CA VAL A 96 -8.72 8.24 1.84
C VAL A 96 -9.21 7.26 0.76
N ILE A 97 -8.33 6.80 -0.13
CA ILE A 97 -8.66 5.81 -1.17
C ILE A 97 -9.08 4.48 -0.53
N ASN A 98 -8.31 4.00 0.45
CA ASN A 98 -8.60 2.76 1.16
C ASN A 98 -9.95 2.84 1.88
N TYR A 99 -10.24 3.95 2.57
CA TYR A 99 -11.51 4.18 3.25
C TYR A 99 -12.71 4.13 2.27
N ARG A 100 -12.60 4.83 1.13
CA ARG A 100 -13.64 4.83 0.09
C ARG A 100 -13.88 3.44 -0.50
N THR A 101 -12.79 2.72 -0.79
CA THR A 101 -12.86 1.36 -1.36
C THR A 101 -13.50 0.38 -0.39
N GLN A 102 -13.18 0.46 0.91
CA GLN A 102 -13.82 -0.36 1.94
C GLN A 102 -15.30 -0.06 2.06
N LYS A 103 -15.69 1.22 2.12
CA LYS A 103 -17.11 1.61 2.16
C LYS A 103 -17.88 1.06 0.95
N ASN A 104 -17.32 1.16 -0.25
CA ASN A 104 -17.97 0.67 -1.46
C ASN A 104 -18.11 -0.86 -1.51
N ARG A 105 -17.17 -1.62 -0.90
CA ARG A 105 -17.28 -3.08 -0.76
C ARG A 105 -18.42 -3.51 0.16
N THR A 106 -18.73 -2.72 1.19
CA THR A 106 -19.85 -3.02 2.11
C THR A 106 -21.22 -2.83 1.43
N PHE A 107 -21.28 -2.12 0.30
CA PHE A 107 -22.52 -1.80 -0.41
C PHE A 107 -22.89 -2.75 -1.56
N THR A 108 -22.16 -3.83 -1.82
CA THR A 108 -22.68 -4.91 -2.68
C THR A 108 -23.67 -5.76 -1.86
N PRO A 109 -24.99 -5.66 -2.08
CA PRO A 109 -25.91 -6.60 -1.50
C PRO A 109 -25.65 -7.92 -2.21
N ASN A 110 -25.34 -8.96 -1.45
CA ASN A 110 -25.37 -10.32 -1.93
C ASN A 110 -26.77 -10.61 -2.49
N LYS A 111 -26.92 -10.51 -3.82
CA LYS A 111 -28.10 -10.98 -4.54
C LYS A 111 -27.68 -12.21 -5.32
N GLU A 112 -27.59 -13.34 -4.62
CA GLU A 112 -28.06 -14.63 -5.15
C GLU A 112 -28.20 -15.65 -4.02
N MET A 113 -29.44 -15.74 -3.53
CA MET A 113 -29.95 -16.92 -2.87
C MET A 113 -30.70 -17.73 -3.94
N SER A 114 -30.17 -18.87 -4.34
CA SER A 114 -30.98 -19.98 -4.85
C SER A 114 -30.37 -21.30 -4.42
N LYS A 115 -30.94 -21.79 -3.32
CA LYS A 115 -30.82 -23.14 -2.79
C LYS A 115 -31.46 -24.12 -3.77
N GLY A 116 -30.67 -25.04 -4.31
CA GLY A 116 -31.14 -26.20 -5.07
C GLY A 116 -30.25 -27.39 -4.78
N ILE A 117 -30.61 -28.20 -3.79
CA ILE A 117 -29.99 -29.51 -3.50
C ILE A 117 -30.82 -30.59 -4.20
N SER A 118 -30.19 -31.31 -5.13
CA SER A 118 -30.43 -32.72 -5.54
C SER A 118 -29.44 -32.96 -6.68
N GLY A 119 -28.53 -33.92 -6.70
CA GLY A 119 -28.63 -35.32 -6.30
C GLY A 119 -28.11 -36.14 -7.51
N THR A 120 -26.88 -36.65 -7.37
CA THR A 120 -26.29 -37.88 -7.96
C THR A 120 -26.79 -38.45 -9.30
N GLY A 121 -25.89 -38.63 -10.29
CA GLY A 121 -25.98 -39.75 -11.25
C GLY A 121 -25.51 -39.55 -12.71
N THR A 122 -24.29 -40.01 -13.01
CA THR A 122 -23.92 -40.91 -14.14
C THR A 122 -23.90 -40.43 -15.61
N THR A 123 -22.65 -40.32 -16.12
CA THR A 123 -22.08 -40.56 -17.48
C THR A 123 -22.91 -40.37 -18.76
N PHE A 124 -22.35 -39.59 -19.70
CA PHE A 124 -22.22 -39.97 -21.12
C PHE A 124 -20.89 -39.47 -21.72
N LYS A 125 -20.20 -40.36 -22.46
CA LYS A 125 -18.94 -40.15 -23.21
C LYS A 125 -19.22 -39.80 -24.69
N LYS A 126 -18.33 -39.01 -25.32
CA LYS A 126 -17.77 -39.09 -26.71
C LYS A 126 -17.08 -37.75 -27.05
N GLU A 127 -15.74 -37.63 -27.08
CA GLU A 127 -14.73 -38.04 -28.07
C GLU A 127 -14.44 -37.01 -29.21
N LEU A 128 -13.24 -36.40 -29.09
CA LEU A 128 -12.22 -35.90 -30.04
C LEU A 128 -12.52 -35.01 -31.29
N THR A 129 -12.04 -33.74 -31.17
CA THR A 129 -11.17 -32.93 -32.10
C THR A 129 -11.76 -32.28 -33.38
N PRO A 130 -11.03 -31.39 -34.10
CA PRO A 130 -10.85 -29.95 -33.83
C PRO A 130 -11.23 -29.07 -35.06
N SER A 131 -11.48 -27.75 -34.93
CA SER A 131 -11.37 -26.85 -36.10
C SER A 131 -11.18 -25.38 -35.76
N TRP A 132 -10.06 -24.89 -36.28
CA TRP A 132 -9.66 -23.55 -36.70
C TRP A 132 -10.81 -22.58 -37.08
N SER A 133 -10.67 -21.29 -36.70
CA SER A 133 -10.58 -20.13 -37.63
C SER A 133 -11.19 -18.82 -37.07
N THR A 134 -10.30 -17.85 -36.84
CA THR A 134 -10.39 -16.47 -37.36
C THR A 134 -11.29 -15.44 -36.63
N THR A 135 -10.59 -14.54 -35.91
CA THR A 135 -10.84 -13.11 -35.58
C THR A 135 -11.38 -12.25 -36.76
N PRO A 136 -11.70 -10.92 -36.68
CA PRO A 136 -11.60 -9.92 -35.59
C PRO A 136 -12.80 -8.92 -35.47
N HIS A 137 -12.74 -8.06 -34.44
CA HIS A 137 -13.22 -6.67 -34.33
C HIS A 137 -14.28 -6.11 -35.33
N THR A 138 -15.40 -5.61 -34.79
CA THR A 138 -16.13 -4.46 -35.35
C THR A 138 -16.47 -3.45 -34.25
N SER A 139 -16.14 -2.19 -34.54
CA SER A 139 -16.26 -1.02 -33.67
C SER A 139 -17.71 -0.52 -33.60
N ASN A 140 -18.06 0.08 -32.46
CA ASN A 140 -19.38 0.62 -32.13
C ASN A 140 -19.78 1.90 -32.92
N ALA A 141 -19.36 2.07 -34.17
CA ALA A 141 -19.66 3.27 -34.96
C ALA A 141 -20.87 3.12 -35.90
N GLU A 142 -21.44 1.92 -36.05
CA GLU A 142 -22.51 1.66 -37.05
C GLU A 142 -23.93 1.58 -36.46
N ARG A 143 -24.09 1.56 -35.12
CA ARG A 143 -25.43 1.49 -34.50
C ARG A 143 -26.20 2.81 -34.47
N ASP A 144 -25.54 3.95 -34.66
CA ASP A 144 -26.16 5.27 -34.47
C ASP A 144 -26.84 5.84 -35.74
N ARG A 145 -26.71 5.18 -36.91
CA ARG A 145 -27.32 5.67 -38.16
C ARG A 145 -28.72 5.13 -38.45
N LEU A 146 -29.29 4.25 -37.61
CA LEU A 146 -30.57 3.57 -37.90
C LEU A 146 -31.81 4.13 -37.19
N MET A 147 -31.71 5.27 -36.48
CA MET A 147 -32.85 5.89 -35.77
C MET A 147 -33.35 7.21 -36.38
N LYS A 148 -32.92 7.56 -37.60
CA LYS A 148 -33.43 8.72 -38.34
C LYS A 148 -33.83 8.34 -39.76
N GLU A 149 -34.90 7.56 -39.87
CA GLU A 149 -35.90 7.59 -40.96
C GLU A 149 -36.83 6.40 -40.75
N GLY A 150 -38.04 6.69 -40.27
CA GLY A 150 -39.11 5.74 -39.96
C GLY A 150 -40.29 6.48 -39.36
#